data_AF-A0A527G0W8-F1
#
_entry.id   AF-A0A527G0W8-F1
#
_cell.length_a   1.000
_cell.length_b   1.000
_cell.length_c   1.000
_cell.angle_alpha   90.00
_cell.angle_beta   90.00
_cell.angle_gamma   90.00
#
_symmetry.space_group_name_H-M   'P 1'
#
loop_
_entity.id
_entity.type
_entity.pdbx_description
1 polymer ?
#
loop_
_entity_poly.entity_id
_entity_poly.type
_entity_poly.pdbx_seq_one_letter_code
_entity_poly.pdbx_strand_id
1 'polypeptide(L)'
;QSSSATAFVNIRKAAEEGKTIPEGWALDASGNPTTDPAAAMKGAMLAFGGQRGANIALMVEVLAAGLSGANWSLDAPWFSGGPDSPGTGLFVLAIEP
;
A
#
# COMPACT_ATOMS: atom_id res chain seq x y z
N GLN A 1 0.71 5.15 -11.11
CA GLN A 1 -0.35 4.15 -10.86
C GLN A 1 0.06 3.37 -9.62
N SER A 2 -0.88 3.02 -8.72
CA SER A 2 -0.55 2.24 -7.52
C SER A 2 -0.40 0.75 -7.84
N SER A 3 0.41 0.03 -7.05
CA SER A 3 0.52 -1.44 -7.12
C SER A 3 -0.59 -2.18 -6.33
N SER A 4 -1.39 -1.44 -5.58
CA SER A 4 -2.62 -1.90 -4.92
C SER A 4 -3.87 -1.71 -5.79
N ALA A 5 -4.94 -2.42 -5.45
CA ALA A 5 -6.26 -2.35 -6.12
C ALA A 5 -6.88 -0.94 -6.07
N THR A 6 -6.51 -0.13 -5.08
CA THR A 6 -6.90 1.28 -4.92
C THR A 6 -5.81 2.04 -4.16
N ALA A 7 -5.83 3.37 -4.22
CA ALA A 7 -4.95 4.18 -3.36
C ALA A 7 -5.45 4.18 -1.91
N PHE A 8 -4.53 4.15 -0.93
CA PHE A 8 -4.87 4.17 0.50
C PHE A 8 -5.81 5.32 0.90
N VAL A 9 -5.60 6.50 0.29
CA VAL A 9 -6.44 7.69 0.54
C VAL A 9 -7.92 7.47 0.21
N ASN A 10 -8.25 6.57 -0.70
CA ASN A 10 -9.64 6.24 -1.04
C ASN A 10 -10.31 5.45 0.09
N ILE A 11 -9.60 4.48 0.69
CA ILE A 11 -10.09 3.72 1.85
C ILE A 11 -10.22 4.64 3.06
N ARG A 12 -9.22 5.49 3.32
CA ARG A 12 -9.26 6.46 4.42
C ARG A 12 -10.47 7.40 4.29
N LYS A 13 -10.69 7.95 3.09
CA LYS A 13 -11.85 8.81 2.82
C LYS A 13 -13.18 8.07 3.02
N ALA A 14 -13.29 6.82 2.55
CA ALA A 14 -14.48 6.00 2.77
C ALA A 14 -14.73 5.76 4.27
N ALA A 15 -13.68 5.57 5.07
CA ALA A 15 -13.77 5.45 6.53
C ALA A 15 -14.27 6.75 7.19
N GLU A 16 -13.72 7.91 6.79
CA GLU A 16 -14.14 9.23 7.27
C GLU A 16 -15.61 9.53 6.93
N GLU A 17 -16.07 9.10 5.75
CA GLU A 17 -17.45 9.30 5.28
C GLU A 17 -18.43 8.21 5.74
N GLY A 18 -17.95 7.14 6.38
CA GLY A 18 -18.77 5.99 6.77
C GLY A 18 -19.38 5.23 5.56
N LYS A 19 -18.71 5.24 4.41
CA LYS A 19 -19.18 4.58 3.17
C LYS A 19 -18.46 3.26 2.94
N THR A 20 -19.18 2.26 2.46
CA THR A 20 -18.57 0.97 2.10
C THR A 20 -17.56 1.12 0.96
N ILE A 21 -16.54 0.26 0.95
CA ILE A 21 -15.59 0.13 -0.16
C ILE A 21 -15.96 -1.05 -1.07
N PRO A 22 -15.60 -1.01 -2.36
CA PRO A 22 -15.79 -2.15 -3.26
C PRO A 22 -15.10 -3.43 -2.75
N GLU A 23 -15.68 -4.58 -3.07
CA GLU A 23 -15.05 -5.88 -2.86
C GLU A 23 -13.69 -5.97 -3.59
N GLY A 24 -12.76 -6.74 -3.02
CA GLY A 24 -11.43 -6.94 -3.60
C GLY A 24 -10.46 -5.79 -3.39
N TRP A 25 -10.80 -4.77 -2.61
CA TRP A 25 -9.86 -3.69 -2.24
C TRP A 25 -8.99 -4.04 -1.03
N ALA A 26 -9.54 -4.70 -0.02
CA ALA A 26 -8.86 -4.93 1.23
C ALA A 26 -9.32 -6.20 1.97
N LEU A 27 -8.47 -6.62 2.90
CA LEU A 27 -8.71 -7.62 3.92
C LEU A 27 -8.78 -6.94 5.29
N ASP A 28 -9.51 -7.52 6.23
CA ASP A 28 -9.47 -7.13 7.63
C ASP A 28 -8.20 -7.66 8.34
N ALA A 29 -8.06 -7.37 9.65
CA ALA A 29 -6.93 -7.81 10.46
C ALA A 29 -6.83 -9.34 10.62
N SER A 30 -7.90 -10.09 10.34
CA SER A 30 -7.92 -11.55 10.35
C SER A 30 -7.64 -12.16 8.97
N GLY A 31 -7.43 -11.32 7.95
CA GLY A 31 -7.19 -11.74 6.56
C GLY A 31 -8.47 -12.05 5.78
N ASN A 32 -9.65 -11.73 6.29
CA ASN A 32 -10.91 -11.95 5.56
C ASN A 32 -11.20 -10.77 4.62
N PRO A 33 -11.73 -11.00 3.41
CA PRO A 33 -12.20 -9.92 2.54
C PRO A 33 -13.22 -9.03 3.25
N THR A 34 -13.08 -7.70 3.10
CA THR A 34 -13.98 -6.75 3.76
C THR A 34 -14.36 -5.59 2.85
N THR A 35 -15.61 -5.14 3.02
CA THR A 35 -16.15 -3.89 2.43
C THR A 35 -16.32 -2.80 3.50
N ASP A 36 -15.99 -3.09 4.75
CA ASP A 36 -15.97 -2.11 5.85
C ASP A 36 -14.63 -1.35 5.81
N PRO A 37 -14.64 -0.04 5.52
CA PRO A 37 -13.41 0.74 5.46
C PRO A 37 -12.70 0.84 6.83
N ALA A 38 -13.42 0.79 7.95
CA ALA A 38 -12.81 0.85 9.28
C ALA A 38 -12.06 -0.43 9.62
N ALA A 39 -12.59 -1.59 9.18
CA ALA A 39 -11.90 -2.87 9.25
C ALA A 39 -10.69 -2.89 8.30
N ALA A 40 -10.84 -2.40 7.07
CA ALA A 40 -9.76 -2.33 6.08
C ALA A 40 -8.57 -1.49 6.55
N MET A 41 -8.81 -0.38 7.26
CA MET A 41 -7.76 0.49 7.82
C MET A 41 -6.88 -0.22 8.87
N LYS A 42 -7.35 -1.34 9.43
CA LYS A 42 -6.61 -2.17 10.40
C LYS A 42 -6.05 -3.46 9.78
N GLY A 43 -6.34 -3.72 8.51
CA GLY A 43 -5.92 -4.91 7.79
C GLY A 43 -4.92 -4.57 6.69
N ALA A 44 -5.11 -5.18 5.51
CA ALA A 44 -4.19 -5.06 4.38
C ALA A 44 -4.94 -4.75 3.08
N MET A 45 -4.34 -3.94 2.21
CA MET A 45 -4.88 -3.72 0.86
C MET A 45 -4.43 -4.83 -0.09
N LEU A 46 -5.30 -5.20 -1.02
CA LEU A 46 -4.97 -6.18 -2.06
C LEU A 46 -4.21 -5.55 -3.21
N ALA A 47 -3.34 -6.33 -3.86
CA ALA A 47 -2.64 -5.92 -5.07
C ALA A 47 -3.59 -5.84 -6.27
N PHE A 48 -3.35 -4.93 -7.21
CA PHE A 48 -4.12 -4.93 -8.47
C PHE A 48 -3.82 -6.22 -9.26
N GLY A 49 -4.79 -6.76 -10.00
CA GLY A 49 -4.54 -7.91 -10.88
C GLY A 49 -4.01 -9.18 -10.17
N GLY A 50 -4.26 -9.32 -8.87
CA GLY A 50 -3.89 -10.49 -8.08
C GLY A 50 -2.38 -10.75 -8.02
N GLN A 51 -1.96 -12.00 -8.24
CA GLN A 51 -0.56 -12.42 -8.14
C GLN A 51 0.39 -11.59 -9.02
N ARG A 52 -0.05 -11.13 -10.19
CA ARG A 52 0.80 -10.33 -11.08
C ARG A 52 1.10 -8.95 -10.51
N GLY A 53 0.11 -8.25 -9.95
CA GLY A 53 0.39 -6.97 -9.28
C GLY A 53 1.11 -7.16 -7.96
N ALA A 54 0.93 -8.29 -7.27
CA ALA A 54 1.74 -8.61 -6.09
C ALA A 54 3.23 -8.74 -6.44
N ASN A 55 3.57 -9.38 -7.57
CA ASN A 55 4.95 -9.43 -8.06
C ASN A 55 5.48 -8.04 -8.42
N ILE A 56 4.65 -7.15 -8.99
CA ILE A 56 5.04 -5.76 -9.27
C ILE A 56 5.26 -4.99 -7.98
N ALA A 57 4.40 -5.15 -6.96
CA ALA A 57 4.56 -4.53 -5.65
C ALA A 57 5.89 -4.97 -5.00
N LEU A 58 6.22 -6.27 -5.08
CA LEU A 58 7.50 -6.78 -4.59
C LEU A 58 8.70 -6.21 -5.36
N MET A 59 8.60 -6.07 -6.69
CA MET A 59 9.65 -5.44 -7.49
C MET A 59 9.86 -3.97 -7.08
N VAL A 60 8.77 -3.23 -6.86
CA VAL A 60 8.83 -1.85 -6.35
C VAL A 60 9.51 -1.81 -4.98
N GLU A 61 9.17 -2.73 -4.09
CA GLU A 61 9.76 -2.83 -2.76
C GLU A 61 11.29 -3.05 -2.82
N VAL A 62 11.74 -4.00 -3.64
CA VAL A 62 13.17 -4.29 -3.82
C VAL A 62 13.93 -3.12 -4.43
N LEU A 63 13.37 -2.45 -5.44
CA LEU A 63 14.03 -1.33 -6.12
C LEU A 63 14.01 -0.05 -5.28
N ALA A 64 12.88 0.26 -4.64
CA ALA A 64 12.72 1.50 -3.89
C ALA A 64 13.34 1.42 -2.49
N ALA A 65 13.19 0.31 -1.75
CA ALA A 65 13.75 0.15 -0.41
C ALA A 65 15.08 -0.60 -0.43
N GLY A 66 15.09 -1.82 -0.97
CA GLY A 66 16.26 -2.70 -0.93
C GLY A 66 17.51 -2.12 -1.60
N LEU A 67 17.36 -1.55 -2.80
CA LEU A 67 18.48 -0.98 -3.55
C LEU A 67 18.94 0.39 -3.02
N SER A 68 18.01 1.22 -2.55
CA SER A 68 18.35 2.57 -2.06
C SER A 68 18.89 2.57 -0.62
N GLY A 69 18.68 1.48 0.13
CA GLY A 69 18.96 1.40 1.56
C GLY A 69 17.91 2.09 2.45
N ALA A 70 16.76 2.44 1.87
CA ALA A 70 15.61 2.98 2.61
C ALA A 70 14.90 1.89 3.43
N ASN A 71 13.98 2.32 4.30
CA ASN A 71 13.18 1.41 5.10
C ASN A 71 12.27 0.55 4.21
N TRP A 72 12.17 -0.73 4.56
CA TRP A 72 11.11 -1.60 4.04
C TRP A 72 9.73 -1.09 4.49
N SER A 73 8.71 -1.30 3.68
CA SER A 73 7.33 -0.88 3.95
C SER A 73 6.77 -1.44 5.27
N LEU A 74 7.27 -2.59 5.75
CA LEU A 74 6.90 -3.17 7.04
C LEU A 74 7.59 -2.51 8.24
N ASP A 75 8.78 -1.95 8.03
CA ASP A 75 9.61 -1.34 9.08
C ASP A 75 9.45 0.20 9.11
N ALA A 76 8.87 0.78 8.05
CA ALA A 76 8.69 2.21 7.91
C ALA A 76 7.72 2.78 8.96
N PRO A 77 8.10 3.88 9.66
CA PRO A 77 7.18 4.62 10.51
C PRO A 77 5.93 5.11 9.77
N TRP A 78 4.88 5.39 10.53
CA TRP A 78 3.62 5.87 9.96
C TRP A 78 3.79 7.21 9.22
N PHE A 79 3.35 7.27 7.96
CA PHE A 79 3.59 8.42 7.11
C PHE A 79 2.73 9.65 7.38
N SER A 80 1.63 9.49 8.13
CA SER A 80 0.66 10.57 8.39
C SER A 80 0.68 11.06 9.84
N GLY A 81 1.68 10.69 10.63
CA GLY A 81 1.84 11.18 12.00
C GLY A 81 3.02 10.54 12.73
N GLY A 82 3.40 11.12 13.87
CA GLY A 82 4.61 10.75 14.61
C GLY A 82 5.79 11.68 14.34
N PRO A 83 6.86 11.61 15.14
CA PRO A 83 8.03 12.47 14.99
C PRO A 83 8.98 12.03 13.86
N ASP A 84 8.92 10.76 13.47
CA ASP A 84 9.88 10.15 12.57
C ASP A 84 9.39 10.15 11.11
N SER A 85 10.32 10.39 10.19
CA SER A 85 10.07 10.20 8.76
C SER A 85 9.91 8.70 8.45
N PRO A 86 9.01 8.30 7.53
CA PRO A 86 8.94 6.93 7.03
C PRO A 86 10.26 6.42 6.46
N GLY A 87 11.13 7.33 6.00
CA GLY A 87 12.43 6.96 5.43
C GLY A 87 12.31 6.08 4.20
N THR A 88 11.28 6.29 3.37
CA THR A 88 11.04 5.53 2.14
C THR A 88 12.01 5.96 1.03
N GLY A 89 12.21 5.08 0.03
CA GLY A 89 13.11 5.33 -1.08
C GLY A 89 12.41 5.50 -2.42
N LEU A 90 13.19 5.89 -3.42
CA LEU A 90 12.76 6.07 -4.80
C LEU A 90 13.83 5.50 -5.74
N PHE A 91 13.39 4.72 -6.73
CA PHE A 91 14.22 4.29 -7.84
C PHE A 91 13.82 5.04 -9.12
N VAL A 92 14.82 5.56 -9.84
CA VAL A 92 14.63 6.24 -11.13
C VAL A 92 15.54 5.58 -12.17
N LEU A 93 14.97 5.21 -13.31
CA LEU A 93 15.68 4.63 -14.45
C LEU A 93 15.57 5.56 -15.65
N ALA A 94 16.71 5.97 -16.22
CA ALA A 94 16.80 6.70 -17.48
C ALA A 94 17.48 5.81 -18.52
N ILE A 95 16.91 5.77 -19.73
CA ILE A 95 17.39 4.94 -20.85
C ILE A 95 17.51 5.86 -22.06
N GLU A 96 18.67 5.86 -22.70
CA GLU A 96 18.85 6.40 -24.05
C GLU A 96 18.49 5.28 -25.05
N PRO A 97 17.43 5.46 -25.87
CA PRO A 97 16.85 4.38 -26.67
C PRO A 97 17.73 3.91 -27.83
#